data_AF-A0A960DPW7-F1
#
_entry.id   AF-A0A960DPW7-F1
#
_cell.length_a   1.000
_cell.length_b   1.000
_cell.length_c   1.000
_cell.angle_alpha   90.00
_cell.angle_beta   90.00
_cell.angle_gamma   90.00
#
_symmetry.space_group_name_H-M   'P 1'
#
loop_
_entity.id
_entity.type
_entity.pdbx_description
1 polymer ?
#
loop_
_entity_poly.entity_id
_entity_poly.type
_entity_poly.pdbx_seq_one_letter_code
_entity_poly.pdbx_strand_id
1 'polypeptide(L)'
;MAHPADTIIRLRLMVAADTDPELSAGDVDVLLDLAARQDSAGREPSAVGWTPTYALGYAAAEGWRVKAGRVANRVDLQGDDTRLARNQLFQACMQMATRYDRRAWATTPLDVPADARLLAEFPGWAPLIETTHTVEPLPSPLALPGAEVRGDNTW
;
A
#
# COMPACT_ATOMS: atom_id res chain seq x y z
N MET A 1 -19.32 -5.31 13.83
CA MET A 1 -18.43 -5.83 14.91
C MET A 1 -17.74 -4.63 15.55
N ALA A 2 -17.36 -4.64 16.84
CA ALA A 2 -16.62 -3.50 17.38
C ALA A 2 -15.16 -3.55 16.91
N HIS A 3 -14.72 -2.55 16.15
CA HIS A 3 -13.34 -2.48 15.67
C HIS A 3 -12.42 -1.81 16.70
N PRO A 4 -11.12 -2.19 16.78
CA PRO A 4 -10.16 -1.51 17.64
C PRO A 4 -10.01 -0.02 17.26
N ALA A 5 -10.03 0.87 18.25
CA ALA A 5 -10.01 2.33 18.02
C ALA A 5 -8.78 2.80 17.22
N ASP A 6 -7.60 2.23 17.49
CA ASP A 6 -6.36 2.55 16.76
C ASP A 6 -6.46 2.18 15.27
N THR A 7 -7.09 1.04 14.96
CA THR A 7 -7.32 0.60 13.58
C THR A 7 -8.21 1.59 12.82
N ILE A 8 -9.28 2.06 13.46
CA ILE A 8 -10.18 3.09 12.90
C ILE A 8 -9.40 4.38 12.62
N ILE A 9 -8.64 4.89 13.59
CA ILE A 9 -7.85 6.12 13.45
C ILE A 9 -6.88 5.99 12.28
N ARG A 10 -6.15 4.88 12.22
CA ARG A 10 -5.17 4.62 11.15
C ARG A 10 -5.84 4.59 9.77
N LEU A 11 -6.97 3.90 9.62
CA LEU A 11 -7.67 3.87 8.34
C LEU A 11 -8.17 5.26 7.92
N ARG A 12 -8.76 6.04 8.85
CA ARG A 12 -9.23 7.41 8.59
C ARG A 12 -8.11 8.31 8.06
N LEU A 13 -6.91 8.22 8.66
CA LEU A 13 -5.74 8.95 8.20
C LEU A 13 -5.29 8.51 6.79
N MET A 14 -5.31 7.20 6.50
CA MET A 14 -4.89 6.68 5.19
C MET A 14 -5.79 7.13 4.03
N VAL A 15 -7.08 7.32 4.28
CA VAL A 15 -8.09 7.72 3.27
C VAL A 15 -8.46 9.20 3.32
N ALA A 16 -7.82 9.97 4.21
CA ALA A 16 -8.19 11.34 4.52
C ALA A 16 -9.72 11.47 4.70
N ALA A 17 -10.28 10.69 5.63
CA ALA A 17 -11.73 10.53 5.78
C ALA A 17 -12.48 11.86 5.99
N ASP A 18 -11.84 12.82 6.66
CA ASP A 18 -12.39 14.13 6.97
C ASP A 18 -12.17 15.19 5.86
N THR A 19 -11.63 14.78 4.72
CA THR A 19 -11.39 15.67 3.57
C THR A 19 -12.34 15.34 2.44
N ASP A 20 -12.96 16.38 1.87
CA ASP A 20 -13.87 16.28 0.75
C ASP A 20 -13.27 15.46 -0.43
N PRO A 21 -13.95 14.41 -0.93
CA PRO A 21 -15.22 13.85 -0.45
C PRO A 21 -15.07 13.11 0.89
N GLU A 22 -15.83 13.55 1.88
CA GLU A 22 -15.78 12.99 3.25
C GLU A 22 -16.29 11.55 3.27
N LEU A 23 -15.78 10.74 4.21
CA LEU A 23 -16.25 9.40 4.56
C LEU A 23 -16.84 9.42 5.97
N SER A 24 -18.05 8.89 6.12
CA SER A 24 -18.73 8.78 7.40
C SER A 24 -18.08 7.69 8.27
N ALA A 25 -18.36 7.68 9.58
CA ALA A 25 -17.92 6.60 10.45
C ALA A 25 -18.42 5.22 9.97
N GLY A 26 -19.68 5.14 9.49
CA GLY A 26 -20.24 3.90 8.95
C GLY A 26 -19.52 3.41 7.69
N ASP A 27 -19.04 4.33 6.84
CA ASP A 27 -18.22 3.93 5.69
C ASP A 27 -16.91 3.28 6.14
N VAL A 28 -16.28 3.83 7.19
CA VAL A 28 -15.04 3.30 7.75
C VAL A 28 -15.26 1.90 8.36
N ASP A 29 -16.37 1.69 9.07
CA ASP A 29 -16.73 0.38 9.62
C ASP A 29 -16.94 -0.66 8.50
N VAL A 30 -17.68 -0.30 7.45
CA VAL A 30 -17.89 -1.18 6.28
C VAL A 30 -16.56 -1.55 5.61
N LEU A 31 -15.64 -0.59 5.46
CA LEU A 31 -14.32 -0.84 4.89
C LEU A 31 -13.46 -1.76 5.76
N LEU A 32 -13.58 -1.67 7.10
CA LEU A 32 -12.88 -2.56 8.02
C LEU A 32 -13.47 -3.97 8.01
N ASP A 33 -14.78 -4.11 7.98
CA ASP A 33 -15.45 -5.39 7.82
C ASP A 33 -15.02 -6.07 6.50
N LEU A 34 -14.96 -5.31 5.40
CA LEU A 34 -14.50 -5.82 4.10
C LEU A 34 -13.02 -6.25 4.11
N ALA A 35 -12.20 -5.59 4.91
CA ALA A 35 -10.77 -5.85 5.00
C ALA A 35 -10.37 -6.83 6.10
N ALA A 36 -11.32 -7.39 6.85
CA ALA A 36 -11.05 -8.41 7.85
C ALA A 36 -10.46 -9.67 7.20
N ARG A 37 -9.36 -10.19 7.76
CA ARG A 37 -8.63 -11.36 7.26
C ARG A 37 -8.50 -12.42 8.34
N GLN A 38 -8.20 -13.63 7.89
CA GLN A 38 -7.82 -14.72 8.77
C GLN A 38 -6.63 -14.29 9.65
N ASP A 39 -6.68 -14.60 10.93
CA ASP A 39 -5.55 -14.30 11.83
C ASP A 39 -4.39 -15.29 11.64
N SER A 40 -3.28 -15.06 12.35
CA SER A 40 -2.09 -15.91 12.29
C SER A 40 -2.33 -17.35 12.80
N ALA A 41 -3.45 -17.60 13.48
CA ALA A 41 -3.85 -18.93 13.95
C ALA A 41 -4.82 -19.62 12.98
N GLY A 42 -5.07 -19.04 11.80
CA GLY A 42 -5.98 -19.63 10.82
C GLY A 42 -7.45 -19.44 11.15
N ARG A 43 -7.82 -18.51 12.04
CA ARG A 43 -9.23 -18.27 12.40
C ARG A 43 -9.83 -17.18 11.52
N GLU A 44 -11.03 -17.42 11.01
CA GLU A 44 -11.79 -16.44 10.24
C GLU A 44 -12.34 -15.32 11.14
N PRO A 45 -12.69 -14.13 10.59
CA PRO A 45 -13.24 -13.03 11.37
C PRO A 45 -14.51 -13.37 12.17
N SER A 46 -15.29 -14.34 11.71
CA SER A 46 -16.51 -14.82 12.39
C SER A 46 -16.23 -15.82 13.52
N ALA A 47 -15.01 -16.35 13.63
CA ALA A 47 -14.66 -17.41 14.57
C ALA A 47 -14.41 -16.87 15.99
N VAL A 48 -14.82 -17.64 17.00
CA VAL A 48 -14.57 -17.31 18.40
C VAL A 48 -13.07 -17.27 18.68
N GLY A 49 -12.63 -16.19 19.32
CA GLY A 49 -11.23 -15.95 19.65
C GLY A 49 -10.39 -15.37 18.53
N TRP A 50 -10.96 -15.10 17.34
CA TRP A 50 -10.27 -14.42 16.26
C TRP A 50 -9.56 -13.15 16.75
N THR A 51 -8.28 -13.01 16.40
CA THR A 51 -7.51 -11.82 16.72
C THR A 51 -7.67 -10.79 15.60
N PRO A 52 -8.19 -9.58 15.86
CA PRO A 52 -8.51 -8.61 14.82
C PRO A 52 -7.34 -8.34 13.88
N THR A 53 -7.47 -8.82 12.64
CA THR A 53 -6.44 -8.76 11.62
C THR A 53 -7.04 -8.16 10.36
N TYR A 54 -6.54 -7.00 9.94
CA TYR A 54 -7.12 -6.22 8.85
C TYR A 54 -6.10 -5.92 7.76
N ALA A 55 -6.51 -6.07 6.51
CA ALA A 55 -5.74 -5.63 5.35
C ALA A 55 -5.94 -4.12 5.10
N LEU A 56 -5.34 -3.27 5.93
CA LEU A 56 -5.57 -1.81 5.89
C LEU A 56 -5.22 -1.15 4.55
N GLY A 57 -4.23 -1.67 3.82
CA GLY A 57 -3.92 -1.18 2.47
C GLY A 57 -5.06 -1.43 1.49
N TYR A 58 -5.72 -2.59 1.59
CA TYR A 58 -6.89 -2.93 0.79
C TYR A 58 -8.10 -2.07 1.18
N ALA A 59 -8.39 -1.94 2.48
CA ALA A 59 -9.43 -1.03 2.98
C ALA A 59 -9.24 0.41 2.48
N ALA A 60 -8.00 0.91 2.53
CA ALA A 60 -7.70 2.27 2.08
C ALA A 60 -7.91 2.42 0.57
N ALA A 61 -7.50 1.44 -0.24
CA ALA A 61 -7.73 1.43 -1.67
C ALA A 61 -9.24 1.50 -1.99
N GLU A 62 -10.06 0.68 -1.31
CA GLU A 62 -11.52 0.72 -1.45
C GLU A 62 -12.12 2.05 -0.98
N GLY A 63 -11.64 2.61 0.13
CA GLY A 63 -12.07 3.92 0.60
C GLY A 63 -11.85 5.03 -0.44
N TRP A 64 -10.69 5.02 -1.12
CA TRP A 64 -10.42 5.94 -2.23
C TRP A 64 -11.32 5.70 -3.45
N ARG A 65 -11.69 4.44 -3.75
CA ARG A 65 -12.67 4.10 -4.81
C ARG A 65 -14.07 4.62 -4.47
N VAL A 66 -14.52 4.47 -3.22
CA VAL A 66 -15.79 5.03 -2.73
C VAL A 66 -15.79 6.56 -2.88
N LYS A 67 -14.70 7.21 -2.47
CA LYS A 67 -14.50 8.66 -2.66
C LYS A 67 -14.60 9.05 -4.15
N ALA A 68 -13.94 8.33 -5.04
CA ALA A 68 -14.05 8.56 -6.48
C ALA A 68 -15.49 8.42 -6.99
N GLY A 69 -16.23 7.41 -6.51
CA GLY A 69 -17.66 7.24 -6.83
C GLY A 69 -18.52 8.42 -6.38
N ARG A 70 -18.26 8.98 -5.19
CA ARG A 70 -18.95 10.19 -4.70
C ARG A 70 -18.67 11.40 -5.58
N VAL A 71 -17.42 11.55 -6.04
CA VAL A 71 -17.02 12.64 -6.96
C VAL A 71 -17.70 12.49 -8.31
N ALA A 72 -17.80 11.27 -8.84
CA ALA A 72 -18.44 11.00 -10.13
C ALA A 72 -19.91 11.46 -10.17
N ASN A 73 -20.62 11.34 -9.03
CA ASN A 73 -22.02 11.77 -8.91
C ASN A 73 -22.22 13.29 -8.77
N ARG A 74 -21.14 14.08 -8.67
CA ARG A 74 -21.25 15.54 -8.57
C ARG A 74 -21.51 16.16 -9.94
N VAL A 75 -22.27 17.26 -9.92
CA VAL A 75 -22.45 18.13 -11.09
C VAL A 75 -21.33 19.16 -11.10
N ASP A 76 -20.73 19.39 -12.26
CA ASP A 76 -19.74 20.46 -12.43
C ASP A 76 -20.46 21.82 -12.28
N LEU A 77 -20.20 22.53 -11.18
CA LEU A 77 -20.65 23.91 -11.01
C LEU A 77 -19.53 24.83 -11.50
N GLN A 78 -19.78 25.54 -12.60
CA GLN A 78 -18.85 26.51 -13.15
C GLN A 78 -19.12 27.87 -12.49
N GLY A 79 -18.22 28.30 -11.60
CA GLY A 79 -18.18 29.66 -11.04
C GLY A 79 -17.02 30.46 -11.63
N ASP A 80 -17.15 31.79 -11.62
CA ASP A 80 -16.40 32.75 -12.46
C ASP A 80 -14.86 32.76 -12.33
N ASP A 81 -14.24 32.04 -11.38
CA ASP A 81 -12.76 32.09 -11.25
C ASP A 81 -12.06 30.80 -10.78
N THR A 82 -12.81 29.73 -10.49
CA THR A 82 -12.20 28.43 -10.13
C THR A 82 -13.01 27.27 -10.69
N ARG A 83 -12.49 26.65 -11.74
CA ARG A 83 -12.99 25.39 -12.30
C ARG A 83 -12.11 24.24 -11.82
N LEU A 84 -12.34 23.76 -10.60
CA LEU A 84 -11.87 22.44 -10.22
C LEU A 84 -12.72 21.42 -10.98
N ALA A 85 -12.17 20.92 -12.10
CA ALA A 85 -12.87 19.94 -12.91
C ALA A 85 -13.06 18.67 -12.06
N ARG A 86 -14.31 18.21 -11.90
CA ARG A 86 -14.64 16.93 -11.24
C ARG A 86 -13.73 15.78 -11.68
N ASN A 87 -13.36 15.79 -12.97
CA ASN A 87 -12.45 14.82 -13.55
C ASN A 87 -11.07 14.81 -12.86
N GLN A 88 -10.50 15.95 -12.48
CA GLN A 88 -9.20 16.00 -11.80
C GLN A 88 -9.28 15.36 -10.41
N LEU A 89 -10.32 15.68 -9.64
CA LEU A 89 -10.52 15.09 -8.31
C LEU A 89 -10.79 13.59 -8.38
N PHE A 90 -11.58 13.15 -9.38
CA PHE A 90 -11.80 11.73 -9.65
C PHE A 90 -10.48 11.01 -9.97
N GLN A 91 -9.66 11.57 -10.87
CA GLN A 91 -8.36 10.99 -11.22
C GLN A 91 -7.40 10.96 -10.01
N ALA A 92 -7.39 12.00 -9.17
CA ALA A 92 -6.61 12.02 -7.94
C ALA A 92 -7.03 10.90 -6.97
N CYS A 93 -8.34 10.70 -6.77
CA CYS A 93 -8.85 9.60 -5.94
C CYS A 93 -8.44 8.23 -6.51
N MET A 94 -8.56 8.03 -7.81
CA MET A 94 -8.18 6.77 -8.47
C MET A 94 -6.69 6.49 -8.38
N GLN A 95 -5.83 7.51 -8.53
CA GLN A 95 -4.39 7.37 -8.35
C GLN A 95 -4.03 6.94 -6.93
N MET A 96 -4.69 7.52 -5.92
CA MET A 96 -4.52 7.12 -4.53
C MET A 96 -4.99 5.69 -4.27
N ALA A 97 -6.14 5.30 -4.85
CA ALA A 97 -6.62 3.92 -4.80
C ALA A 97 -5.57 2.95 -5.35
N THR A 98 -5.05 3.19 -6.56
CA THR A 98 -4.00 2.36 -7.18
C THR A 98 -2.73 2.30 -6.33
N ARG A 99 -2.33 3.41 -5.71
CA ARG A 99 -1.13 3.46 -4.85
C ARG A 99 -1.28 2.54 -3.64
N TYR A 100 -2.44 2.54 -2.98
CA TYR A 100 -2.70 1.68 -1.83
C TYR A 100 -2.89 0.21 -2.23
N ASP A 101 -3.56 -0.03 -3.36
CA ASP A 101 -3.78 -1.36 -3.93
C ASP A 101 -2.45 -2.10 -4.17
N ARG A 102 -1.47 -1.43 -4.80
CA ARG A 102 -0.13 -1.98 -5.02
C ARG A 102 0.60 -2.34 -3.72
N ARG A 103 0.33 -1.61 -2.63
CA ARG A 103 0.94 -1.86 -1.32
C ARG A 103 0.20 -2.94 -0.52
N ALA A 104 -1.08 -3.18 -0.82
CA ALA A 104 -1.91 -4.13 -0.10
C ALA A 104 -1.38 -5.57 -0.21
N TRP A 105 -0.68 -5.90 -1.29
CA TRP A 105 -0.16 -7.25 -1.57
C TRP A 105 1.36 -7.38 -1.44
N ALA A 106 2.06 -6.31 -1.09
CA ALA A 106 3.53 -6.28 -1.16
C ALA A 106 4.23 -7.14 -0.08
N THR A 107 3.49 -7.73 0.87
CA THR A 107 4.11 -8.43 2.01
C THR A 107 3.42 -9.74 2.38
N THR A 108 2.81 -10.46 1.44
CA THR A 108 2.52 -11.87 1.74
C THR A 108 3.87 -12.56 1.90
N PRO A 109 4.25 -13.04 3.10
CA PRO A 109 5.39 -13.92 3.21
C PRO A 109 5.04 -15.09 2.31
N LEU A 110 5.82 -15.31 1.26
CA LEU A 110 5.79 -16.61 0.63
C LEU A 110 6.26 -17.54 1.73
N ASP A 111 5.31 -18.18 2.41
CA ASP A 111 5.56 -19.38 3.17
C ASP A 111 5.92 -20.43 2.13
N VAL A 112 7.15 -20.30 1.60
CA VAL A 112 7.79 -21.35 0.84
C VAL A 112 7.91 -22.45 1.87
N PRO A 113 7.12 -23.54 1.75
CA PRO A 113 7.16 -24.57 2.75
C PRO A 113 8.62 -24.99 2.91
N ALA A 114 9.15 -24.91 4.13
CA ALA A 114 10.50 -25.37 4.44
C ALA A 114 10.66 -26.89 4.24
N ASP A 115 9.67 -27.56 3.64
CA ASP A 115 9.70 -28.96 3.31
C ASP A 115 10.67 -29.21 2.16
N ALA A 116 11.80 -29.80 2.51
CA ALA A 116 12.79 -30.35 1.60
C ALA A 116 12.22 -31.38 0.59
N ARG A 117 10.97 -31.84 0.73
CA ARG A 117 10.28 -32.70 -0.26
C ARG A 117 10.08 -32.04 -1.60
N LEU A 118 9.75 -30.74 -1.69
CA LEU A 118 9.64 -30.08 -3.00
C LEU A 118 11.01 -29.97 -3.70
N LEU A 119 12.12 -29.94 -2.95
CA LEU A 119 13.45 -30.06 -3.53
C LEU A 119 13.76 -31.48 -4.02
N ALA A 120 13.20 -32.50 -3.38
CA ALA A 120 13.37 -33.92 -3.76
C ALA A 120 12.48 -34.37 -4.93
N GLU A 121 11.30 -33.77 -5.12
CA GLU A 121 10.36 -34.13 -6.21
C GLU A 121 10.76 -33.57 -7.58
N PHE A 122 11.61 -32.54 -7.63
CA PHE A 122 12.05 -31.91 -8.87
C PHE A 122 13.58 -32.03 -9.06
N PRO A 123 14.21 -33.21 -9.10
CA PRO A 123 15.67 -33.38 -9.05
C PRO A 123 16.49 -32.63 -10.13
N GLY A 124 15.85 -32.08 -11.17
CA GLY A 124 16.50 -31.24 -12.19
C GLY A 124 16.53 -29.72 -11.89
N TRP A 125 15.83 -29.23 -10.86
CA TRP A 125 15.80 -27.80 -10.51
C TRP A 125 16.80 -27.41 -9.42
N ALA A 126 17.63 -28.36 -8.96
CA ALA A 126 18.68 -28.10 -7.98
C ALA A 126 19.39 -26.80 -8.37
N PRO A 127 19.21 -25.72 -7.57
CA PRO A 127 19.66 -24.42 -8.01
C PRO A 127 21.18 -24.46 -8.06
N LEU A 128 21.76 -24.01 -9.19
CA LEU A 128 23.19 -23.78 -9.37
C LEU A 128 23.64 -22.62 -8.44
N ILE A 129 23.55 -22.80 -7.11
CA ILE A 129 23.98 -21.81 -6.10
C ILE A 129 25.44 -22.06 -5.65
N GLU A 130 26.17 -22.95 -6.32
CA GLU A 130 27.62 -23.08 -6.13
C GLU A 130 28.34 -22.56 -7.37
N THR A 131 28.23 -21.26 -7.62
CA THR A 131 29.36 -20.54 -8.18
C THR A 131 29.59 -19.38 -7.23
N THR A 132 30.42 -19.63 -6.22
CA THR A 132 31.14 -18.58 -5.51
C THR A 132 31.93 -17.81 -6.56
N HIS A 133 31.27 -16.84 -7.19
CA HIS A 133 31.95 -15.76 -7.87
C HIS A 133 32.75 -15.05 -6.79
N THR A 134 34.04 -15.38 -6.72
CA THR A 134 35.04 -14.55 -6.07
C THR A 134 34.86 -13.16 -6.67
N VAL A 135 34.20 -12.28 -5.92
CA VAL A 135 34.05 -10.87 -6.28
C VAL A 135 35.45 -10.29 -6.27
N GLU A 136 36.03 -10.14 -7.46
CA GLU A 136 37.30 -9.44 -7.63
C GLU A 136 37.14 -8.02 -7.05
N PRO A 137 38.04 -7.57 -6.17
CA PRO A 137 37.91 -6.28 -5.53
C PRO A 137 37.88 -5.19 -6.60
N LEU A 138 36.83 -4.37 -6.57
CA LEU A 138 36.68 -3.19 -7.44
C LEU A 138 37.97 -2.35 -7.39
N PRO A 139 38.52 -1.93 -8.54
CA PRO A 139 39.64 -1.00 -8.55
C PRO A 139 39.24 0.27 -7.79
N SER A 140 40.14 0.72 -6.91
CA SER A 140 39.94 1.93 -6.12
C SER A 140 39.52 3.10 -7.03
N PRO A 141 38.55 3.93 -6.60
CA PRO A 141 38.11 5.06 -7.41
C PRO A 141 39.32 5.96 -7.67
N LEU A 142 39.65 6.10 -8.96
CA LEU A 142 40.60 7.08 -9.48
C LEU A 142 40.25 8.44 -8.84
N ALA A 143 41.19 8.97 -8.06
CA ALA A 143 41.12 10.31 -7.53
C ALA A 143 40.94 11.28 -8.70
N LEU A 144 39.74 11.85 -8.85
CA LEU A 144 39.48 12.90 -9.83
C LEU A 144 40.17 14.18 -9.34
N PRO A 145 41.18 14.71 -10.05
CA PRO A 145 41.72 16.01 -9.72
C PRO A 145 40.73 17.10 -10.20
N GLY A 146 40.28 17.96 -9.28
CA GLY A 146 39.75 19.29 -9.64
C GLY A 146 38.25 19.52 -9.54
N ALA A 147 37.58 19.06 -8.47
CA ALA A 147 36.29 19.66 -8.10
C ALA A 147 36.55 20.99 -7.36
N GLU A 148 36.71 22.08 -8.10
CA GLU A 148 36.66 23.43 -7.57
C GLU A 148 35.28 23.71 -6.98
N VAL A 149 35.25 23.86 -5.66
CA VAL A 149 34.08 24.35 -4.91
C VAL A 149 33.92 25.83 -5.22
N ARG A 150 33.06 26.16 -6.19
CA ARG A 150 32.65 27.54 -6.42
C ARG A 150 31.54 27.89 -5.44
N GLY A 151 31.94 28.62 -4.39
CA GLY A 151 31.02 29.25 -3.47
C GLY A 151 30.20 30.35 -4.15
N ASP A 152 28.97 30.47 -3.69
CA ASP A 152 28.19 31.70 -3.44
C ASP A 152 26.73 31.44 -3.74
N ASN A 153 25.90 31.57 -2.71
CA ASN A 153 24.51 32.00 -2.84
C ASN A 153 24.04 32.50 -1.47
N THR A 154 24.41 33.75 -1.19
CA THR A 154 23.67 34.64 -0.30
C THR A 154 22.30 34.95 -0.92
N TRP A 155 21.24 34.66 -0.18
CA TRP A 155 19.95 35.37 -0.25
C TRP A 155 19.54 35.74 1.16
#